data_AF-A0A1Z4II62-F1
#
_entry.id   AF-A0A1Z4II62-F1
#
_cell.length_a   1.000
_cell.length_b   1.000
_cell.length_c   1.000
_cell.angle_alpha   90.00
_cell.angle_beta   90.00
_cell.angle_gamma   90.00
#
_symmetry.space_group_name_H-M   'P 1'
#
loop_
_entity.id
_entity.type
_entity.pdbx_description
1 polymer ?
#
loop_
_entity_poly.entity_id
_entity_poly.type
_entity_poly.pdbx_seq_one_letter_code
_entity_poly.pdbx_strand_id
1 'polypeptide(L)'
;MDGLEIKGDEATIKALADFSKRNATHIKGILNLTILLDESPVWILSQYLLQLGLSMKSRRPVEDGKRVRYYRLNTEDVAFARQVLGYRQRLREDRERRRQEEREQQAAYAARMQSMYGINAPSTPPVNIIGDNNCGGLDGQIDPCDSWWRQVKSYATLAMERIAHGVDSVKQFLNTLSSDERWGVMMAIDEQAPVMFEQLVAEVPDWVLWMG
;
A
#
# COMPACT_ATOMS: atom_id res chain seq x y z
N MET A 1 15.14 20.01 -3.21
CA MET A 1 13.90 20.51 -2.56
C MET A 1 14.26 20.81 -1.13
N ASP A 2 15.16 21.78 -0.93
CA ASP A 2 15.82 21.98 0.36
C ASP A 2 15.32 23.29 0.96
N GLY A 3 14.80 23.23 2.18
CA GLY A 3 14.48 24.41 2.98
C GLY A 3 13.07 24.98 2.84
N LEU A 4 12.06 24.20 2.45
CA LEU A 4 10.68 24.68 2.53
C LEU A 4 10.32 24.91 4.01
N GLU A 5 10.23 26.19 4.39
CA GLU A 5 9.79 26.61 5.71
C GLU A 5 8.30 26.90 5.66
N ILE A 6 7.56 26.26 6.56
CA ILE A 6 6.11 26.35 6.61
C ILE A 6 5.71 27.13 7.87
N LYS A 7 4.81 28.10 7.72
CA LYS A 7 4.19 28.81 8.86
C LYS A 7 2.94 28.08 9.32
N GLY A 8 2.77 27.95 10.63
CA GLY A 8 1.60 27.28 11.21
C GLY A 8 0.23 27.85 10.80
N ASP A 9 0.21 29.10 10.33
CA ASP A 9 -1.01 29.81 9.92
C ASP A 9 -1.34 29.67 8.43
N GLU A 10 -0.53 28.94 7.66
CA GLU A 10 -0.77 28.72 6.24
C GLU A 10 -2.11 28.05 5.97
N ALA A 11 -2.78 28.53 4.91
CA ALA A 11 -4.10 28.04 4.51
C ALA A 11 -4.09 26.53 4.23
N THR A 12 -2.98 25.99 3.72
CA THR A 12 -2.77 24.56 3.44
C THR A 12 -2.80 23.71 4.71
N ILE A 13 -2.13 24.15 5.79
CA ILE A 13 -2.13 23.41 7.07
C ILE A 13 -3.50 23.51 7.73
N LYS A 14 -4.17 24.66 7.66
CA LYS A 14 -5.54 24.80 8.16
C LYS A 14 -6.51 23.89 7.41
N ALA A 15 -6.43 23.84 6.08
CA ALA A 15 -7.24 22.94 5.27
C ALA A 15 -6.97 21.46 5.61
N LEU A 16 -5.71 21.08 5.80
CA LEU A 16 -5.34 19.73 6.27
C LEU A 16 -5.98 19.42 7.62
N ALA A 17 -5.89 20.33 8.58
CA ALA A 17 -6.47 20.15 9.90
C ALA A 17 -7.99 20.01 9.85
N ASP A 18 -8.68 20.87 9.10
CA ASP A 18 -10.12 20.80 8.92
C ASP A 18 -10.55 19.48 8.27
N PHE A 19 -9.83 19.04 7.24
CA PHE A 19 -10.03 17.74 6.62
C PHE A 19 -9.84 16.59 7.61
N SER A 20 -8.76 16.65 8.40
CA SER A 20 -8.41 15.60 9.36
C SER A 20 -9.45 15.48 10.48
N LYS A 21 -9.97 16.61 10.95
CA LYS A 21 -11.00 16.66 11.98
C LYS A 21 -12.33 16.09 11.47
N ARG A 22 -12.73 16.41 10.22
CA ARG A 22 -13.95 15.87 9.60
C ARG A 22 -13.88 14.35 9.39
N ASN A 23 -12.69 13.82 9.11
CA ASN A 23 -12.47 12.42 8.80
C ASN A 23 -11.82 11.63 9.94
N ALA A 24 -11.84 12.14 11.17
CA ALA A 24 -11.08 11.57 12.29
C ALA A 24 -11.38 10.08 12.53
N THR A 25 -12.63 9.65 12.37
CA THR A 25 -13.03 8.24 12.49
C THR A 25 -12.36 7.37 11.43
N HIS A 26 -12.33 7.83 10.17
CA HIS A 26 -11.69 7.11 9.07
C HIS A 26 -10.16 7.08 9.23
N ILE A 27 -9.56 8.20 9.66
CA ILE A 27 -8.12 8.27 9.93
C ILE A 27 -7.73 7.30 11.05
N LYS A 28 -8.55 7.20 12.10
CA LYS A 28 -8.33 6.20 13.14
C LYS A 28 -8.46 4.77 12.62
N GLY A 29 -9.44 4.48 11.77
CA GLY A 29 -9.60 3.14 11.20
C GLY A 29 -8.41 2.73 10.30
N ILE A 30 -8.04 3.60 9.37
CA ILE A 30 -7.05 3.28 8.32
C ILE A 30 -5.62 3.42 8.82
N LEU A 31 -5.33 4.53 9.50
CA LEU A 31 -3.97 4.89 9.89
C LEU A 31 -3.70 4.57 11.37
N ASN A 32 -4.68 4.09 12.13
CA ASN A 32 -4.57 3.91 13.58
C ASN A 32 -4.09 5.18 14.30
N LEU A 33 -4.45 6.35 13.77
CA LEU A 33 -4.01 7.64 14.28
C LEU A 33 -5.20 8.40 14.86
N THR A 34 -5.07 8.83 16.11
CA THR A 34 -6.14 9.56 16.80
C THR A 34 -5.94 11.06 16.61
N ILE A 35 -6.86 11.70 15.90
CA ILE A 35 -6.88 13.15 15.69
C ILE A 35 -7.66 13.82 16.83
N LEU A 36 -6.96 14.63 17.63
CA LEU A 36 -7.58 15.47 18.64
C LEU A 36 -8.17 16.74 18.01
N LEU A 37 -9.40 17.09 18.37
CA LEU A 37 -10.18 18.16 17.73
C LEU A 37 -9.79 19.56 18.23
N ASP A 38 -9.29 19.65 19.46
CA ASP A 38 -8.81 20.86 20.14
C ASP A 38 -7.36 21.22 19.76
N GLU A 39 -6.64 20.29 19.15
CA GLU A 39 -5.24 20.47 18.82
C GLU A 39 -4.98 21.37 17.61
N SER A 40 -3.78 21.95 17.61
CA SER A 40 -3.34 22.88 16.58
C SER A 40 -3.14 22.18 15.23
N PRO A 41 -3.35 22.88 14.09
CA PRO A 41 -3.11 22.33 12.76
C PRO A 41 -1.70 21.75 12.56
N VAL A 42 -0.70 22.38 13.17
CA VAL A 42 0.69 21.91 13.11
C VAL A 42 0.90 20.64 13.92
N TRP A 43 0.20 20.49 15.05
CA TRP A 43 0.24 19.26 15.83
C TRP A 43 -0.32 18.10 15.02
N ILE A 44 -1.47 18.29 14.35
CA ILE A 44 -2.08 17.28 13.46
C ILE A 44 -1.11 16.88 12.35
N LEU A 45 -0.50 17.86 11.67
CA LEU A 45 0.53 17.61 10.65
C LEU A 45 1.72 16.80 11.22
N SER A 46 2.14 17.11 12.45
CA SER A 46 3.24 16.39 13.09
C SER A 46 2.91 14.93 13.34
N GLN A 47 1.65 14.58 13.65
CA GLN A 47 1.24 13.18 13.82
C GLN A 47 1.35 12.40 12.51
N TYR A 48 0.90 12.98 11.39
CA TYR A 48 1.06 12.34 10.07
C TYR A 48 2.52 12.12 9.69
N LEU A 49 3.37 13.11 9.98
CA LEU A 49 4.80 12.98 9.68
C LEU A 49 5.47 11.92 10.54
N LEU A 50 5.09 11.80 11.83
CA LEU A 50 5.59 10.74 12.71
C LEU A 50 5.26 9.35 12.17
N GLN A 51 4.07 9.15 11.60
CA GLN A 51 3.69 7.88 10.98
C GLN A 51 4.53 7.54 9.74
N LEU A 52 5.05 8.55 9.06
CA LEU A 52 6.01 8.39 7.96
C LEU A 52 7.47 8.28 8.45
N GLY A 53 7.72 8.31 9.76
CA GLY A 53 9.06 8.33 10.34
C GLY A 53 9.80 9.66 10.14
N LEU A 54 9.07 10.76 9.92
CA LEU A 54 9.60 12.09 9.70
C LEU A 54 9.31 13.01 10.90
N SER A 55 10.27 13.86 11.25
CA SER A 55 10.07 14.89 12.28
C SER A 55 10.22 16.31 11.72
N MET A 56 9.66 17.28 12.46
CA MET A 56 9.77 18.70 12.18
C MET A 56 10.67 19.40 13.21
N LYS A 57 11.57 20.26 12.74
CA LYS A 57 12.35 21.20 13.56
C LYS A 57 11.66 22.56 13.51
N SER A 58 11.39 23.16 14.68
CA SER A 58 10.82 24.52 14.75
C SER A 58 11.90 25.56 15.01
N ARG A 59 11.82 26.72 14.33
CA ARG A 59 12.65 27.89 14.57
C ARG A 59 11.76 29.10 14.88
N ARG A 60 12.20 29.94 15.82
CA ARG A 60 11.52 31.20 16.16
C ARG A 60 12.47 32.38 15.90
N PRO A 61 12.70 32.77 14.64
CA PRO A 61 13.37 34.02 14.35
C PRO A 61 12.49 35.20 14.79
N VAL A 62 13.14 36.30 15.18
CA VAL A 62 12.46 37.58 15.39
C VAL A 62 12.57 38.33 14.06
N GLU A 63 11.44 38.49 13.39
CA GLU A 63 11.34 39.16 12.08
C GLU A 63 10.31 40.30 12.26
N ASP A 64 10.68 41.53 11.92
CA ASP A 64 9.83 42.73 12.07
C ASP A 64 9.15 42.90 13.45
N GLY A 65 9.88 42.61 14.53
CA GLY A 65 9.40 42.77 15.90
C GLY A 65 8.30 41.78 16.32
N LYS A 66 7.90 40.84 15.45
CA LYS A 66 6.94 39.77 15.74
C LYS A 66 7.64 38.43 15.84
N ARG A 67 7.28 37.64 16.86
CA ARG A 67 7.79 36.27 17.04
C ARG A 67 6.95 35.32 16.18
N VAL A 68 7.45 34.95 15.00
CA VAL A 68 6.80 33.97 14.11
C VAL A 68 7.50 32.62 14.25
N ARG A 69 6.72 31.54 14.28
CA ARG A 69 7.24 30.17 14.40
C ARG A 69 7.22 29.50 13.03
N TYR A 70 8.42 29.21 12.54
CA TYR A 70 8.65 28.49 11.28
C TYR A 70 8.94 27.03 11.59
N TYR A 71 8.48 26.15 10.71
CA TYR A 71 8.73 24.73 10.81
C TYR A 71 9.38 24.21 9.53
N ARG A 72 10.38 23.34 9.69
CA ARG A 72 11.08 22.67 8.59
C ARG A 72 11.17 21.19 8.90
N LEU A 73 11.14 20.34 7.87
CA LEU A 73 11.41 18.91 8.05
C LEU A 73 12.86 18.69 8.50
N ASN A 74 13.07 17.67 9.33
CA ASN A 74 14.42 17.26 9.69
C ASN A 74 15.13 16.67 8.48
N THR A 75 16.28 17.25 8.13
CA THR A 75 17.08 16.84 6.97
C THR A 75 17.62 15.43 7.10
N GLU A 76 17.93 14.99 8.33
CA GLU A 76 18.42 13.63 8.61
C GLU A 76 17.33 12.59 8.34
N ASP A 77 16.13 12.79 8.92
CA ASP A 77 15.00 11.87 8.72
C ASP A 77 14.59 11.79 7.26
N VAL A 78 14.59 12.93 6.55
CA VAL A 78 14.29 12.97 5.10
C VAL A 78 15.35 12.22 4.29
N ALA A 79 16.63 12.39 4.62
CA ALA A 79 17.71 11.67 3.94
C ALA A 79 17.59 10.16 4.15
N PHE A 80 17.34 9.73 5.39
CA PHE A 80 17.11 8.33 5.72
C PHE A 80 15.88 7.76 5.01
N ALA A 81 14.74 8.45 5.07
CA ALA A 81 13.51 8.01 4.40
C ALA A 81 13.70 7.86 2.89
N ARG A 82 14.44 8.79 2.24
CA ARG A 82 14.81 8.67 0.83
C ARG A 82 15.64 7.43 0.54
N GLN A 83 16.61 7.10 1.39
CA GLN A 83 17.42 5.88 1.24
C GLN A 83 16.57 4.63 1.36
N VAL A 84 15.67 4.57 2.35
CA VAL A 84 14.75 3.44 2.55
C VAL A 84 13.83 3.25 1.35
N LEU A 85 13.27 4.34 0.81
CA LEU A 85 12.43 4.28 -0.39
C LEU A 85 13.22 3.76 -1.60
N GLY A 86 14.44 4.25 -1.82
CA GLY A 86 15.31 3.77 -2.88
C GLY A 86 15.66 2.28 -2.73
N TYR A 87 15.96 1.83 -1.51
CA TYR A 87 16.22 0.42 -1.21
C TYR A 87 15.01 -0.46 -1.49
N ARG A 88 13.82 -0.07 -1.01
CA ARG A 88 12.57 -0.81 -1.24
C ARG A 88 12.22 -0.90 -2.72
N GLN A 89 12.48 0.16 -3.48
CA GLN A 89 12.25 0.18 -4.92
C GLN A 89 13.15 -0.83 -5.64
N ARG A 90 14.45 -0.84 -5.36
CA ARG A 90 15.38 -1.84 -5.89
C ARG A 90 14.96 -3.27 -5.53
N LEU A 91 14.48 -3.47 -4.31
CA LEU A 91 14.02 -4.77 -3.87
C LEU A 91 12.80 -5.25 -4.68
N ARG A 92 11.89 -4.35 -5.09
CA ARG A 92 10.76 -4.70 -5.98
C ARG A 92 11.27 -5.08 -7.37
N GLU A 93 12.17 -4.28 -7.93
CA GLU A 93 12.77 -4.52 -9.25
C GLU A 93 13.55 -5.84 -9.31
N ASP A 94 14.31 -6.16 -8.26
CA ASP A 94 15.05 -7.42 -8.18
C ASP A 94 14.10 -8.64 -8.05
N ARG A 95 13.00 -8.51 -7.30
CA ARG A 95 11.97 -9.55 -7.25
C ARG A 95 11.25 -9.75 -8.58
N GLU A 96 11.03 -8.69 -9.33
CA GLU A 96 10.44 -8.77 -10.68
C GLU A 96 11.40 -9.42 -11.67
N ARG A 97 12.68 -9.07 -11.61
CA ARG A 97 13.73 -9.66 -12.45
C ARG A 97 13.86 -11.16 -12.21
N ARG A 98 13.92 -11.59 -10.94
CA ARG A 98 13.94 -13.02 -10.59
C ARG A 98 12.71 -13.76 -11.12
N ARG A 99 11.51 -13.17 -11.01
CA ARG A 99 10.28 -13.74 -11.58
C ARG A 99 10.33 -13.86 -13.10
N GLN A 100 10.95 -12.90 -13.80
CA GLN A 100 11.15 -12.97 -15.24
C GLN A 100 12.14 -14.07 -15.61
N GLU A 101 13.30 -14.12 -14.97
CA GLU A 101 14.32 -15.15 -15.18
C GLU A 101 13.77 -16.56 -14.94
N GLU A 102 12.99 -16.77 -13.87
CA GLU A 102 12.34 -18.05 -13.59
C GLU A 102 11.34 -18.45 -14.69
N ARG A 103 10.54 -17.51 -15.19
CA ARG A 103 9.59 -17.76 -16.29
C ARG A 103 10.32 -18.10 -17.59
N GLU A 104 11.40 -17.40 -17.89
CA GLU A 104 12.23 -17.67 -19.07
C GLU A 104 12.91 -19.04 -18.97
N GLN A 105 13.45 -19.40 -17.80
CA GLN A 105 14.04 -20.71 -17.56
C GLN A 105 13.00 -21.82 -17.67
N GLN A 106 11.80 -21.63 -17.11
CA GLN A 106 10.70 -22.58 -17.24
C GLN A 106 10.25 -22.74 -18.69
N ALA A 107 10.13 -21.63 -19.44
CA ALA A 107 9.77 -21.66 -20.86
C ALA A 107 10.84 -22.37 -21.70
N ALA A 108 12.13 -22.06 -21.46
CA ALA A 108 13.24 -22.72 -22.15
C ALA A 108 13.31 -24.22 -21.84
N TYR A 109 13.09 -24.60 -20.58
CA TYR A 109 12.99 -26.00 -20.17
C TYR A 109 11.80 -26.70 -20.83
N ALA A 110 10.62 -26.08 -20.84
CA ALA A 110 9.44 -26.62 -21.49
C ALA A 110 9.64 -26.82 -22.99
N ALA A 111 10.22 -25.82 -23.69
CA ALA A 111 10.56 -25.92 -25.11
C ALA A 111 11.58 -27.04 -25.40
N ARG A 112 12.58 -27.22 -24.53
CA ARG A 112 13.55 -28.31 -24.63
C ARG A 112 12.90 -29.69 -24.43
N MET A 113 12.00 -29.82 -23.45
CA MET A 113 11.29 -31.07 -23.21
C MET A 113 10.33 -31.40 -24.35
N GLN A 114 9.67 -30.38 -24.92
CA GLN A 114 8.77 -30.53 -26.06
C GLN A 114 9.53 -30.96 -27.32
N SER A 115 10.71 -30.40 -27.59
CA SER A 115 11.53 -30.79 -28.76
C SER A 115 12.14 -32.19 -28.63
N MET A 116 12.49 -32.62 -27.41
CA MET A 116 13.13 -33.91 -27.17
C MET A 116 12.12 -35.07 -27.13
N TYR A 117 10.91 -34.86 -26.60
CA TYR A 117 9.95 -35.94 -26.35
C TYR A 117 8.62 -35.79 -27.10
N GLY A 118 8.37 -34.67 -27.81
CA GLY A 118 7.11 -34.45 -28.55
C GLY A 118 5.86 -34.33 -27.65
N ILE A 119 6.05 -34.23 -26.34
CA ILE A 119 5.00 -34.18 -25.32
C ILE A 119 4.85 -32.73 -24.88
N ASN A 120 3.61 -32.19 -24.88
CA ASN A 120 3.29 -31.01 -24.10
C ASN A 120 3.49 -31.39 -22.63
N ALA A 121 4.58 -30.93 -22.02
CA ALA A 121 4.88 -31.25 -20.63
C ALA A 121 3.66 -30.82 -19.77
N PRO A 122 3.01 -31.74 -19.04
CA PRO A 122 1.89 -31.38 -18.19
C PRO A 122 2.37 -30.31 -17.22
N SER A 123 1.67 -29.17 -17.19
CA SER A 123 1.86 -28.10 -16.23
C SER A 123 1.37 -28.58 -14.86
N THR A 124 2.12 -29.47 -14.25
CA THR A 124 2.05 -29.72 -12.81
C THR A 124 3.27 -29.05 -12.23
N PRO A 125 3.20 -27.76 -11.86
CA PRO A 125 4.14 -27.25 -10.87
C PRO A 125 4.13 -28.26 -9.71
N PRO A 126 5.28 -28.61 -9.14
CA PRO A 126 5.31 -29.53 -8.00
C PRO A 126 4.31 -29.02 -6.97
N VAL A 127 3.34 -29.87 -6.63
CA VAL A 127 2.34 -29.54 -5.60
C VAL A 127 3.15 -29.12 -4.37
N ASN A 128 2.91 -27.92 -3.89
CA ASN A 128 3.53 -27.42 -2.67
C ASN A 128 2.88 -28.13 -1.48
N ILE A 129 3.17 -29.43 -1.32
CA ILE A 129 2.57 -30.33 -0.32
C ILE A 129 2.91 -29.87 1.11
N ILE A 130 3.95 -29.05 1.27
CA ILE A 130 4.44 -28.55 2.56
C ILE A 130 3.95 -27.11 2.84
N GLY A 131 3.39 -26.41 1.84
CA GLY A 131 2.88 -25.05 2.01
C GLY A 131 3.96 -23.97 2.24
N ASP A 132 5.23 -24.37 2.23
CA ASP A 132 6.38 -23.47 2.29
C ASP A 132 6.58 -22.86 0.90
N ASN A 133 6.19 -21.61 0.77
CA ASN A 133 6.78 -20.77 -0.25
C ASN A 133 8.25 -20.67 0.16
N ASN A 134 9.20 -21.18 -0.63
CA ASN A 134 10.64 -21.00 -0.37
C ASN A 134 11.05 -19.53 -0.54
N CYS A 135 10.55 -18.68 0.34
CA CYS A 135 10.93 -17.30 0.58
C CYS A 135 11.31 -17.10 2.06
N GLY A 136 11.61 -18.19 2.77
CA GLY A 136 12.03 -18.15 4.17
C GLY A 136 13.50 -17.75 4.31
N GLY A 137 13.75 -16.47 4.56
CA GLY A 137 14.72 -16.14 5.60
C GLY A 137 14.17 -16.68 6.92
N LEU A 138 14.98 -17.44 7.65
CA LEU A 138 14.65 -17.87 9.00
C LEU A 138 14.31 -16.64 9.84
N ASP A 139 13.06 -16.53 10.28
CA ASP A 139 12.69 -16.10 11.62
C ASP A 139 11.40 -16.83 11.99
N GLY A 140 11.52 -17.79 12.89
CA GLY A 140 10.45 -18.69 13.30
C GLY A 140 9.45 -17.98 14.20
N GLN A 141 8.45 -17.34 13.59
CA GLN A 141 7.12 -17.13 14.14
C GLN A 141 6.21 -16.84 12.95
N ILE A 142 5.13 -17.60 12.79
CA ILE A 142 4.10 -17.35 11.78
C ILE A 142 3.62 -15.91 11.98
N ASP A 143 4.00 -15.02 11.07
CA ASP A 143 3.59 -13.62 11.10
C ASP A 143 2.06 -13.59 10.89
N PRO A 144 1.26 -13.08 11.84
CA PRO A 144 -0.18 -12.93 11.66
C PRO A 144 -0.54 -12.11 10.41
N CYS A 145 0.39 -11.28 9.93
CA CYS A 145 0.26 -10.51 8.70
C CYS A 145 0.22 -11.41 7.45
N ASP A 146 0.96 -12.53 7.44
CA ASP A 146 1.01 -13.46 6.31
C ASP A 146 -0.29 -14.26 6.16
N SER A 147 -0.94 -14.65 7.26
CA SER A 147 -2.19 -15.40 7.19
C SER A 147 -3.36 -14.54 6.71
N TRP A 148 -3.45 -13.30 7.21
CA TRP A 148 -4.47 -12.34 6.79
C TRP A 148 -4.30 -11.96 5.31
N TRP A 149 -3.07 -11.65 4.87
CA TRP A 149 -2.84 -11.27 3.47
C TRP A 149 -3.08 -12.44 2.50
N ARG A 150 -2.77 -13.67 2.91
CA ARG A 150 -3.08 -14.89 2.13
C ARG A 150 -4.60 -15.08 1.99
N GLN A 151 -5.36 -14.78 3.04
CA GLN A 151 -6.82 -14.82 3.02
C GLN A 151 -7.41 -13.74 2.10
N VAL A 152 -6.92 -12.51 2.21
CA VAL A 152 -7.28 -11.39 1.34
C VAL A 152 -7.01 -11.70 -0.14
N LYS A 153 -5.85 -12.31 -0.46
CA LYS A 153 -5.55 -12.74 -1.83
C LYS A 153 -6.53 -13.79 -2.34
N SER A 154 -7.01 -14.70 -1.48
CA SER A 154 -8.03 -15.68 -1.86
C SER A 154 -9.38 -15.01 -2.17
N TYR A 155 -9.77 -14.02 -1.38
CA TYR A 155 -10.97 -13.22 -1.62
C TYR A 155 -10.85 -12.39 -2.89
N ALA A 156 -9.67 -11.83 -3.17
CA ALA A 156 -9.42 -11.14 -4.42
C ALA A 156 -9.67 -12.05 -5.63
N THR A 157 -9.15 -13.27 -5.62
CA THR A 157 -9.43 -14.24 -6.69
C THR A 157 -10.93 -14.48 -6.88
N LEU A 158 -11.68 -14.66 -5.80
CA LEU A 158 -13.14 -14.83 -5.86
C LEU A 158 -13.87 -13.58 -6.37
N ALA A 159 -13.39 -12.38 -6.03
CA ALA A 159 -13.93 -11.13 -6.56
C ALA A 159 -13.64 -11.01 -8.07
N MET A 160 -12.43 -11.36 -8.50
CA MET A 160 -12.01 -11.34 -9.90
C MET A 160 -12.83 -12.28 -10.78
N GLU A 161 -13.11 -13.50 -10.30
CA GLU A 161 -13.99 -14.45 -10.99
C GLU A 161 -15.41 -13.90 -11.16
N ARG A 162 -15.88 -13.07 -10.23
CA ARG A 162 -17.23 -12.49 -10.23
C ARG A 162 -17.38 -11.26 -11.11
N ILE A 163 -16.27 -10.65 -11.54
CA ILE A 163 -16.31 -9.55 -12.52
C ILE A 163 -16.95 -10.02 -13.84
N ALA A 164 -16.73 -11.27 -14.23
CA ALA A 164 -17.38 -11.88 -15.39
C ALA A 164 -18.92 -11.97 -15.25
N HIS A 165 -19.45 -11.90 -14.02
CA HIS A 165 -20.88 -11.91 -13.71
C HIS A 165 -21.42 -10.50 -13.39
N GLY A 166 -20.65 -9.46 -13.71
CA GLY A 166 -21.04 -8.07 -13.53
C GLY A 166 -20.72 -7.50 -12.14
N VAL A 167 -20.67 -6.18 -12.14
CA VAL A 167 -20.28 -5.33 -11.02
C VAL A 167 -21.12 -5.55 -9.74
N ASP A 168 -22.42 -5.80 -9.87
CA ASP A 168 -23.31 -6.05 -8.73
C ASP A 168 -22.93 -7.34 -7.96
N SER A 169 -22.44 -8.35 -8.68
CA SER A 169 -21.96 -9.61 -8.09
C SER A 169 -20.69 -9.39 -7.25
N VAL A 170 -19.82 -8.48 -7.69
CA VAL A 170 -18.62 -8.06 -6.95
C VAL A 170 -19.02 -7.27 -5.70
N LYS A 171 -19.98 -6.34 -5.81
CA LYS A 171 -20.48 -5.55 -4.68
C LYS A 171 -21.13 -6.43 -3.61
N GLN A 172 -21.99 -7.37 -4.02
CA GLN A 172 -22.61 -8.32 -3.09
C GLN A 172 -21.56 -9.15 -2.35
N PHE A 173 -20.50 -9.58 -3.04
CA PHE A 173 -19.41 -10.28 -2.39
C PHE A 173 -18.68 -9.40 -1.38
N LEU A 174 -18.27 -8.20 -1.78
CA LEU A 174 -17.54 -7.29 -0.90
C LEU A 174 -18.35 -6.97 0.36
N ASN A 175 -19.68 -6.84 0.26
CA ASN A 175 -20.55 -6.63 1.42
C ASN A 175 -20.51 -7.77 2.46
N THR A 176 -20.09 -8.98 2.08
CA THR A 176 -19.90 -10.11 3.03
C THR A 176 -18.60 -10.00 3.83
N LEU A 177 -17.68 -9.13 3.40
CA LEU A 177 -16.38 -8.91 4.02
C LEU A 177 -16.41 -7.72 4.97
N SER A 178 -15.47 -7.70 5.92
CA SER A 178 -15.18 -6.53 6.74
C SER A 178 -14.58 -5.39 5.92
N SER A 179 -14.65 -4.15 6.41
CA SER A 179 -14.09 -2.98 5.71
C SER A 179 -12.61 -3.18 5.37
N ASP A 180 -11.81 -3.66 6.31
CA ASP A 180 -10.38 -3.91 6.10
C ASP A 180 -10.12 -4.97 5.03
N GLU A 181 -10.92 -6.03 4.98
CA GLU A 181 -10.83 -7.06 3.95
C GLU A 181 -11.28 -6.54 2.57
N ARG A 182 -12.28 -5.66 2.49
CA ARG A 182 -12.69 -5.04 1.22
C ARG A 182 -11.57 -4.18 0.64
N TRP A 183 -10.94 -3.37 1.49
CA TRP A 183 -9.76 -2.59 1.11
C TRP A 183 -8.61 -3.50 0.68
N GLY A 184 -8.33 -4.54 1.46
CA GLY A 184 -7.32 -5.54 1.12
C GLY A 184 -7.59 -6.20 -0.23
N VAL A 185 -8.84 -6.57 -0.51
CA VAL A 185 -9.24 -7.20 -1.78
C VAL A 185 -9.01 -6.26 -2.94
N MET A 186 -9.41 -5.00 -2.85
CA MET A 186 -9.18 -4.00 -3.90
C MET A 186 -7.68 -3.80 -4.18
N MET A 187 -6.86 -3.72 -3.12
CA MET A 187 -5.40 -3.65 -3.26
C MET A 187 -4.80 -4.92 -3.89
N ALA A 188 -5.32 -6.09 -3.54
CA ALA A 188 -4.85 -7.36 -4.09
C ALA A 188 -5.27 -7.56 -5.56
N ILE A 189 -6.40 -6.98 -5.99
CA ILE A 189 -6.80 -6.96 -7.41
C ILE A 189 -5.89 -6.01 -8.20
N ASP A 190 -5.60 -4.82 -7.68
CA ASP A 190 -4.65 -3.88 -8.29
C ASP A 190 -3.24 -4.51 -8.42
N GLU A 191 -2.78 -5.24 -7.40
CA GLU A 191 -1.49 -5.95 -7.43
C GLU A 191 -1.45 -7.08 -8.48
N GLN A 192 -2.55 -7.83 -8.64
CA GLN A 192 -2.58 -9.04 -9.48
C GLN A 192 -3.01 -8.78 -10.92
N ALA A 193 -3.91 -7.82 -11.13
CA ALA A 193 -4.57 -7.55 -12.40
C ALA A 193 -4.92 -6.04 -12.52
N PRO A 194 -3.90 -5.17 -12.64
CA PRO A 194 -4.09 -3.72 -12.62
C PRO A 194 -5.00 -3.22 -13.75
N VAL A 195 -4.92 -3.82 -14.95
CA VAL A 195 -5.81 -3.48 -16.07
C VAL A 195 -7.27 -3.75 -15.75
N MET A 196 -7.55 -4.84 -15.04
CA MET A 196 -8.91 -5.19 -14.64
C MET A 196 -9.41 -4.32 -13.50
N PHE A 197 -8.52 -3.94 -12.58
CA PHE A 197 -8.82 -2.95 -11.55
C PHE A 197 -9.21 -1.60 -12.17
N GLU A 198 -8.44 -1.11 -13.15
CA GLU A 198 -8.76 0.12 -13.86
C GLU A 198 -10.12 0.06 -14.56
N GLN A 199 -10.46 -1.08 -15.19
CA GLN A 199 -11.78 -1.28 -15.81
C GLN A 199 -12.91 -1.25 -14.78
N LEU A 200 -12.74 -1.93 -13.64
CA LEU A 200 -13.73 -1.96 -12.56
C LEU A 200 -13.97 -0.56 -11.97
N VAL A 201 -12.90 0.21 -11.75
CA VAL A 201 -12.97 1.57 -11.20
C VAL A 201 -13.54 2.56 -12.21
N ALA A 202 -13.29 2.37 -13.51
CA ALA A 202 -13.89 3.17 -14.57
C ALA A 202 -15.40 2.92 -14.68
N GLU A 203 -15.85 1.67 -14.49
CA GLU A 203 -17.26 1.29 -14.53
C GLU A 203 -18.02 1.73 -13.25
N VAL A 204 -17.31 1.81 -12.11
CA VAL A 204 -17.88 2.24 -10.83
C VAL A 204 -17.04 3.36 -10.21
N PRO A 205 -17.28 4.63 -10.59
CA PRO A 205 -16.52 5.76 -10.05
C PRO A 205 -16.62 5.89 -8.52
N ASP A 206 -17.75 5.47 -7.95
CA ASP A 206 -18.05 5.56 -6.52
C ASP A 206 -17.70 4.29 -5.73
N TRP A 207 -16.86 3.40 -6.28
CA TRP A 207 -16.47 2.13 -5.64
C TRP A 207 -15.90 2.31 -4.22
N VAL A 208 -15.30 3.47 -3.94
CA VAL A 208 -14.79 3.85 -2.62
C VAL A 208 -15.89 3.85 -1.55
N LEU A 209 -17.15 4.17 -1.91
CA LEU A 209 -18.29 4.11 -1.00
C LEU A 209 -18.63 2.69 -0.55
N TRP A 210 -18.17 1.66 -1.27
CA TRP A 210 -18.42 0.26 -0.92
C TRP A 210 -17.44 -0.26 0.12
N MET A 211 -16.37 0.49 0.37
CA MET A 211 -15.32 0.12 1.30
C MET A 211 -15.62 0.54 2.76
N GLY A 212 -16.75 1.23 2.98
CA GLY A 212 -17.24 1.66 4.30
C GLY A 212 -17.95 0.57 5.12
#